data_AF-A0A966USJ9-F1
#
_entry.id   AF-A0A966USJ9-F1
#
_cell.length_a   1.000
_cell.length_b   1.000
_cell.length_c   1.000
_cell.angle_alpha   90.00
_cell.angle_beta   90.00
_cell.angle_gamma   90.00
#
_symmetry.space_group_name_H-M   'P 1'
#
loop_
_entity.id
_entity.type
_entity.pdbx_description
1 polymer ?
#
loop_
_entity_poly.entity_id
_entity_poly.type
_entity_poly.pdbx_seq_one_letter_code
_entity_poly.pdbx_strand_id
1 'polypeptide(L)'
;MAATYEPIATTTLGTATSNYTFSSIPSTYTDLVLIISSTVATVNNSSYIQFNGNASGNYYSITYLSGSGSTTQSGRYNDYNSPYIEWNGVPGASGNPCITIVNIMNYSNTSVYKTFLSRANNSGYGSDAIVGLWRNTAAINSIKIIQPTY
;
A
#
# COMPACT_ATOMS: atom_id res chain seq x y z
N MET A 1 13.54 -12.45 23.24
CA MET A 1 12.46 -12.95 22.37
C MET A 1 12.36 -11.98 21.20
N ALA A 2 12.54 -12.41 19.96
CA ALA A 2 12.28 -11.53 18.82
C ALA A 2 10.77 -11.25 18.79
N ALA A 3 10.36 -9.99 18.86
CA ALA A 3 8.97 -9.63 18.69
C ALA A 3 8.54 -9.96 17.26
N THR A 4 7.37 -10.58 17.08
CA THR A 4 6.81 -10.87 15.74
C THR A 4 6.54 -9.57 14.96
N TYR A 5 6.21 -8.49 15.67
CA TYR A 5 6.10 -7.13 15.12
C TYR A 5 6.80 -6.13 16.05
N GLU A 6 7.71 -5.34 15.49
CA GLU A 6 8.40 -4.24 16.16
C GLU A 6 8.16 -2.94 15.37
N PRO A 7 7.63 -1.87 15.99
CA PRO A 7 7.48 -0.59 15.32
C PRO A 7 8.85 0.04 15.01
N ILE A 8 9.12 0.28 13.73
CA ILE A 8 10.38 0.91 13.27
C ILE A 8 10.22 2.39 12.88
N ALA A 9 8.98 2.82 12.60
CA ALA A 9 8.63 4.20 12.31
C ALA A 9 7.12 4.42 12.50
N THR A 10 6.72 5.58 13.00
CA THR A 10 5.31 5.97 13.16
C THR A 10 5.16 7.46 12.91
N THR A 11 4.09 7.85 12.21
CA THR A 11 3.79 9.26 11.97
C THR A 11 2.28 9.51 12.01
N THR A 12 1.89 10.64 12.58
CA THR A 12 0.52 11.16 12.52
C THR A 12 0.55 12.53 11.83
N LEU A 13 -0.25 12.68 10.78
CA LEU A 13 -0.33 13.94 10.03
C LEU A 13 -1.27 14.91 10.74
N GLY A 14 -0.80 16.12 11.04
CA GLY A 14 -1.63 17.17 11.64
C GLY A 14 -2.50 17.93 10.63
N THR A 15 -2.18 17.82 9.35
CA THR A 15 -2.90 18.49 8.25
C THR A 15 -3.07 17.52 7.08
N ALA A 16 -4.10 17.72 6.26
CA ALA A 16 -4.30 16.91 5.06
C ALA A 16 -3.13 17.08 4.08
N THR A 17 -2.58 15.96 3.60
CA THR A 17 -1.50 15.92 2.62
C THR A 17 -1.79 14.86 1.56
N SER A 18 -1.40 15.09 0.31
CA SER A 18 -1.61 14.13 -0.78
C SER A 18 -0.60 12.98 -0.79
N ASN A 19 0.47 13.04 0.00
CA ASN A 19 1.47 11.99 0.07
C ASN A 19 2.30 12.08 1.35
N TYR A 20 2.88 10.94 1.73
CA TYR A 20 3.83 10.83 2.83
C TYR A 20 4.88 9.75 2.51
N THR A 21 6.13 9.97 2.92
CA THR A 21 7.23 9.04 2.64
C THR A 21 7.92 8.62 3.93
N PHE A 22 7.90 7.32 4.22
CA PHE A 22 8.87 6.72 5.12
C PHE A 22 10.20 6.57 4.37
N SER A 23 11.26 7.17 4.91
CA SER A 23 12.61 7.12 4.33
C SER A 23 13.59 6.50 5.32
N SER A 24 14.76 6.11 4.84
CA SER A 24 15.82 5.50 5.67
C SER A 24 15.35 4.25 6.43
N ILE A 25 14.52 3.42 5.78
CA ILE A 25 14.08 2.14 6.34
C ILE A 25 15.32 1.24 6.48
N PRO A 26 15.68 0.80 7.71
CA PRO A 26 16.84 -0.07 7.92
C PRO A 26 16.68 -1.39 7.17
N SER A 27 17.77 -2.00 6.70
CA SER A 27 17.76 -3.32 6.04
C SER A 27 18.06 -4.47 7.02
N THR A 28 17.53 -4.40 8.25
CA THR A 28 17.82 -5.35 9.34
C THR A 28 16.76 -6.43 9.53
N TYR A 29 15.62 -6.32 8.86
CA TYR A 29 14.50 -7.26 8.97
C TYR A 29 14.33 -8.05 7.66
N THR A 30 13.52 -9.12 7.71
CA THR A 30 13.16 -9.90 6.51
C THR A 30 11.97 -9.28 5.78
N ASP A 31 10.98 -8.84 6.54
CA ASP A 31 9.68 -8.41 6.04
C ASP A 31 9.23 -7.14 6.78
N LEU A 32 8.37 -6.36 6.12
CA LEU A 32 7.76 -5.16 6.71
C LEU A 32 6.24 -5.30 6.74
N VAL A 33 5.61 -4.66 7.72
CA VAL A 33 4.18 -4.42 7.74
C VAL A 33 3.94 -2.92 7.83
N LEU A 34 3.30 -2.38 6.81
CA LEU A 34 2.83 -1.00 6.79
C LEU A 34 1.35 -0.99 7.14
N ILE A 35 0.98 -0.19 8.13
CA ILE A 35 -0.41 0.01 8.54
C ILE A 35 -0.76 1.47 8.28
N ILE A 36 -1.80 1.70 7.50
CA ILE A 36 -2.31 3.03 7.14
C ILE A 36 -3.71 3.14 7.71
N SER A 37 -3.97 4.20 8.47
CA SER A 37 -5.31 4.60 8.88
C SER A 37 -5.58 5.99 8.31
N SER A 38 -6.49 6.10 7.36
CA SER A 38 -6.72 7.35 6.62
C SER A 38 -8.20 7.64 6.41
N THR A 39 -8.49 8.92 6.15
CA THR A 39 -9.76 9.45 5.64
C THR A 39 -9.44 10.33 4.44
N VAL A 40 -10.40 10.51 3.54
CA VAL A 40 -10.27 11.36 2.35
C VAL A 40 -11.33 12.47 2.38
N ALA A 41 -11.09 13.59 1.69
CA ALA A 41 -12.08 14.65 1.59
C ALA A 41 -13.25 14.29 0.66
N THR A 42 -12.97 13.48 -0.37
CA THR A 42 -13.93 13.03 -1.37
C THR A 42 -13.91 11.51 -1.45
N VAL A 43 -15.10 10.91 -1.59
CA VAL A 43 -15.27 9.45 -1.70
C VAL A 43 -14.58 8.88 -2.94
N ASN A 44 -14.25 7.57 -2.91
CA ASN A 44 -13.64 6.81 -4.01
C ASN A 44 -12.20 7.22 -4.38
N ASN A 45 -11.43 7.73 -3.42
CA ASN A 45 -10.00 7.99 -3.62
C ASN A 45 -9.17 6.85 -3.02
N SER A 46 -8.64 5.99 -3.89
CA SER A 46 -7.69 4.96 -3.51
C SER A 46 -6.34 5.54 -3.11
N SER A 47 -5.71 4.93 -2.11
CA SER A 47 -4.30 5.12 -1.81
C SER A 47 -3.43 4.24 -2.72
N TYR A 48 -2.25 4.75 -3.02
CA TYR A 48 -1.24 4.12 -3.87
C TYR A 48 0.07 4.02 -3.13
N ILE A 49 0.91 3.06 -3.52
CA ILE A 49 2.25 2.90 -2.96
C ILE A 49 3.32 3.03 -4.01
N GLN A 50 4.49 3.47 -3.56
CA GLN A 50 5.69 3.51 -4.36
C GLN A 50 6.91 3.23 -3.48
N PHE A 51 7.71 2.27 -3.90
CA PHE A 51 9.00 1.94 -3.29
C PHE A 51 10.13 2.74 -3.95
N ASN A 52 11.09 3.19 -3.13
CA ASN A 52 12.33 3.82 -3.52
C ASN A 52 12.21 5.01 -4.50
N GLY A 53 11.07 5.70 -4.50
CA GLY A 53 10.82 6.81 -5.44
C GLY A 53 10.77 6.37 -6.91
N ASN A 54 10.58 5.07 -7.20
CA ASN A 54 10.49 4.55 -8.56
C ASN A 54 9.17 4.96 -9.22
N ALA A 55 9.08 6.23 -9.64
CA ALA A 55 7.93 6.85 -10.30
C ALA A 55 7.91 6.68 -11.82
N SER A 56 8.91 6.04 -12.38
CA SER A 56 9.07 5.80 -13.82
C SER A 56 9.62 4.40 -14.03
N GLY A 57 9.30 3.78 -15.16
CA GLY A 57 9.79 2.43 -15.49
C GLY A 57 8.80 1.30 -15.22
N ASN A 58 7.54 1.61 -14.86
CA ASN A 58 6.45 0.64 -14.84
C ASN A 58 6.73 -0.61 -13.99
N TYR A 59 7.51 -0.50 -12.92
CA TYR A 59 8.03 -1.68 -12.19
C TYR A 59 6.96 -2.55 -11.52
N TYR A 60 5.71 -2.12 -11.47
CA TYR A 60 4.68 -2.79 -10.69
C TYR A 60 3.71 -3.58 -11.56
N SER A 61 3.26 -4.71 -11.03
CA SER A 61 2.07 -5.42 -11.50
C SER A 61 1.26 -5.85 -10.29
N ILE A 62 -0.05 -5.93 -10.44
CA ILE A 62 -0.95 -6.35 -9.36
C ILE A 62 -1.99 -7.34 -9.85
N THR A 63 -2.38 -8.24 -8.95
CA THR A 63 -3.57 -9.08 -9.06
C THR A 63 -4.44 -8.79 -7.86
N TYR A 64 -5.72 -8.53 -8.07
CA TYR A 64 -6.65 -8.16 -7.00
C TYR A 64 -7.89 -9.03 -7.01
N LEU A 65 -8.45 -9.18 -5.81
CA LEU A 65 -9.81 -9.62 -5.54
C LEU A 65 -10.48 -8.52 -4.72
N SER A 66 -11.67 -8.13 -5.12
CA SER A 66 -12.41 -7.02 -4.54
C SER A 66 -13.90 -7.34 -4.50
N GLY A 67 -14.60 -6.80 -3.50
CA GLY A 67 -16.06 -6.90 -3.43
C GLY A 67 -16.69 -5.72 -2.73
N SER A 68 -17.83 -5.27 -3.24
CA SER A 68 -18.61 -4.14 -2.71
C SER A 68 -19.78 -4.57 -1.80
N GLY A 69 -19.91 -5.87 -1.57
CA GLY A 69 -21.08 -6.47 -0.91
C GLY A 69 -22.24 -6.80 -1.86
N SER A 70 -22.29 -6.20 -3.04
CA SER A 70 -23.26 -6.54 -4.11
C SER A 70 -22.59 -7.09 -5.37
N THR A 71 -21.36 -6.65 -5.65
CA THR A 71 -20.54 -7.12 -6.76
C THR A 71 -19.24 -7.72 -6.25
N THR A 72 -18.74 -8.72 -6.98
CA THR A 72 -17.41 -9.28 -6.79
C THR A 72 -16.62 -9.10 -8.07
N GLN A 73 -15.33 -8.78 -7.94
CA GLN A 73 -14.45 -8.52 -9.06
C GLN A 73 -13.06 -9.07 -8.77
N SER A 74 -12.43 -9.63 -9.79
CA SER A 74 -11.01 -9.93 -9.78
C SER A 74 -10.38 -9.49 -11.07
N GLY A 75 -9.11 -9.11 -11.02
CA GLY A 75 -8.39 -8.72 -12.22
C GLY A 75 -6.90 -8.68 -12.01
N ARG A 76 -6.20 -8.38 -13.10
CA ARG A 76 -4.76 -8.20 -13.12
C ARG A 76 -4.42 -6.98 -13.95
N TYR A 77 -3.45 -6.22 -13.48
CA TYR A 77 -2.89 -5.09 -14.20
C TYR A 77 -1.36 -5.19 -14.17
N ASN A 78 -0.75 -4.79 -15.26
CA ASN A 78 0.69 -4.70 -15.44
C ASN A 78 1.11 -3.24 -15.65
N ASP A 79 2.41 -3.01 -15.50
CA ASP A 79 3.06 -1.77 -15.87
C ASP A 79 2.56 -0.50 -15.17
N TYR A 80 2.28 -0.60 -13.86
CA TYR A 80 2.02 0.58 -13.03
C TYR A 80 3.32 1.30 -12.64
N ASN A 81 3.28 2.63 -12.58
CA ASN A 81 4.29 3.45 -11.89
C ASN A 81 4.04 3.51 -10.38
N SER A 82 2.78 3.42 -9.98
CA SER A 82 2.36 3.30 -8.59
C SER A 82 1.07 2.48 -8.60
N PRO A 83 1.04 1.29 -7.98
CA PRO A 83 -0.19 0.51 -7.86
C PRO A 83 -1.05 1.04 -6.72
N TYR A 84 -2.37 0.93 -6.87
CA TYR A 84 -3.28 1.13 -5.76
C TYR A 84 -3.15 -0.04 -4.77
N ILE A 85 -3.37 0.25 -3.50
CA ILE A 85 -3.39 -0.74 -2.41
C ILE A 85 -4.80 -1.06 -1.91
N GLU A 86 -5.80 -0.38 -2.45
CA GLU A 86 -7.22 -0.57 -2.18
C GLU A 86 -8.05 -0.12 -3.39
N TRP A 87 -9.26 -0.67 -3.52
CA TRP A 87 -10.20 -0.39 -4.61
C TRP A 87 -11.62 -0.17 -4.10
N ASN A 88 -12.26 -1.17 -3.49
CA ASN A 88 -13.57 -1.01 -2.86
C ASN A 88 -13.46 -0.80 -1.34
N GLY A 89 -12.44 -1.33 -0.69
CA GLY A 89 -12.10 -1.06 0.70
C GLY A 89 -11.36 0.26 0.88
N VAL A 90 -11.80 1.33 0.22
CA VAL A 90 -11.15 2.66 0.26
C VAL A 90 -11.48 3.43 1.55
N PRO A 91 -10.65 4.41 1.93
CA PRO A 91 -11.02 5.40 2.93
C PRO A 91 -12.26 6.19 2.49
N GLY A 92 -13.16 6.46 3.44
CA GLY A 92 -14.31 7.32 3.23
C GLY A 92 -14.04 8.76 3.64
N ALA A 93 -15.10 9.57 3.55
CA ALA A 93 -15.14 10.93 4.09
C ALA A 93 -14.87 10.95 5.61
N SER A 94 -14.69 12.16 6.16
CA SER A 94 -14.53 12.38 7.60
C SER A 94 -15.62 11.65 8.40
N GLY A 95 -15.20 10.71 9.27
CA GLY A 95 -16.09 9.84 10.04
C GLY A 95 -16.15 8.38 9.56
N ASN A 96 -15.57 8.07 8.40
CA ASN A 96 -15.45 6.70 7.90
C ASN A 96 -13.98 6.34 7.56
N PRO A 97 -13.08 6.27 8.56
CA PRO A 97 -11.69 5.90 8.35
C PRO A 97 -11.58 4.47 7.84
N CYS A 98 -10.60 4.23 6.99
CA CYS A 98 -10.23 2.88 6.57
C CYS A 98 -8.83 2.52 7.10
N ILE A 99 -8.67 1.25 7.47
CA ILE A 99 -7.38 0.67 7.79
C ILE A 99 -6.95 -0.21 6.63
N THR A 100 -5.78 0.10 6.10
CA THR A 100 -5.13 -0.68 5.05
C THR A 100 -3.82 -1.25 5.57
N ILE A 101 -3.67 -2.56 5.46
CA ILE A 101 -2.49 -3.30 5.93
C ILE A 101 -1.74 -3.82 4.71
N VAL A 102 -0.47 -3.45 4.59
CA VAL A 102 0.41 -3.88 3.50
C VAL A 102 1.59 -4.67 4.06
N ASN A 103 1.61 -5.98 3.81
CA ASN A 103 2.74 -6.84 4.09
C ASN A 103 3.71 -6.78 2.91
N ILE A 104 4.99 -6.49 3.15
CA ILE A 104 6.04 -6.38 2.12
C ILE A 104 7.09 -7.44 2.41
N MET A 105 7.24 -8.40 1.49
CA MET A 105 8.03 -9.60 1.73
C MET A 105 9.44 -9.47 1.15
N ASN A 106 10.44 -9.99 1.88
CA ASN A 106 11.85 -10.01 1.47
C ASN A 106 12.41 -8.64 1.03
N TYR A 107 12.00 -7.57 1.72
CA TYR A 107 12.23 -6.19 1.27
C TYR A 107 13.71 -5.82 1.17
N SER A 108 14.58 -6.42 2.00
CA SER A 108 16.01 -6.14 2.09
C SER A 108 16.88 -7.00 1.16
N ASN A 109 16.34 -8.13 0.65
CA ASN A 109 17.08 -9.04 -0.24
C ASN A 109 17.43 -8.33 -1.57
N THR A 110 18.62 -8.49 -2.14
CA THR A 110 18.99 -7.80 -3.39
C THR A 110 18.97 -8.66 -4.65
N SER A 111 18.49 -9.90 -4.54
CA SER A 111 18.57 -10.93 -5.60
C SER A 111 17.21 -11.34 -6.16
N VAL A 112 16.11 -10.86 -5.57
CA VAL A 112 14.74 -11.23 -5.94
C VAL A 112 13.85 -10.01 -6.08
N TYR A 113 12.86 -10.07 -6.96
CA TYR A 113 11.77 -9.10 -7.00
C TYR A 113 10.95 -9.12 -5.71
N LYS A 114 10.26 -8.03 -5.40
CA LYS A 114 9.52 -7.88 -4.14
C LYS A 114 8.04 -8.09 -4.35
N THR A 115 7.44 -8.83 -3.44
CA THR A 115 6.00 -9.03 -3.40
C THR A 115 5.44 -8.28 -2.20
N PHE A 116 4.30 -7.63 -2.39
CA PHE A 116 3.51 -7.09 -1.28
C PHE A 116 2.08 -7.62 -1.37
N LEU A 117 1.44 -7.76 -0.21
CA LEU A 117 0.03 -8.06 -0.06
C LEU A 117 -0.63 -6.92 0.68
N SER A 118 -1.59 -6.27 0.04
CA SER A 118 -2.49 -5.30 0.67
C SER A 118 -3.83 -5.92 1.00
N ARG A 119 -4.35 -5.56 2.18
CA ARG A 119 -5.67 -5.92 2.68
C ARG A 119 -6.33 -4.65 3.20
N ALA A 120 -7.51 -4.35 2.68
CA ALA A 120 -8.31 -3.20 3.12
C ALA A 120 -9.77 -3.60 3.19
N ASN A 121 -10.51 -3.03 4.14
CA ASN A 121 -11.95 -3.15 4.17
C ASN A 121 -12.59 -1.90 4.78
N ASN A 122 -13.75 -1.55 4.27
CA ASN A 122 -14.57 -0.45 4.75
C ASN A 122 -16.03 -0.90 4.74
N SER A 123 -16.69 -0.82 5.90
CA SER A 123 -18.08 -1.27 6.06
C SER A 123 -19.09 -0.54 5.14
N GLY A 124 -18.78 0.68 4.71
CA GLY A 124 -19.63 1.46 3.82
C GLY A 124 -19.35 1.24 2.33
N TYR A 125 -18.28 0.52 1.96
CA TYR A 125 -17.87 0.37 0.56
C TYR A 125 -17.56 -1.06 0.14
N GLY A 126 -16.70 -1.78 0.88
CA GLY A 126 -16.28 -3.11 0.45
C GLY A 126 -15.00 -3.62 1.09
N SER A 127 -14.43 -4.66 0.48
CA SER A 127 -13.21 -5.31 0.93
C SER A 127 -12.32 -5.72 -0.24
N ASP A 128 -11.01 -5.66 -0.02
CA ASP A 128 -9.99 -5.95 -1.03
C ASP A 128 -8.88 -6.86 -0.48
N ALA A 129 -8.35 -7.67 -1.39
CA ALA A 129 -7.07 -8.33 -1.26
C ALA A 129 -6.28 -8.12 -2.55
N ILE A 130 -5.12 -7.47 -2.46
CA ILE A 130 -4.31 -7.09 -3.61
C ILE A 130 -2.89 -7.60 -3.42
N VAL A 131 -2.43 -8.46 -4.32
CA VAL A 131 -1.02 -8.86 -4.36
C VAL A 131 -0.34 -8.06 -5.46
N GLY A 132 0.76 -7.40 -5.11
CA GLY A 132 1.60 -6.71 -6.06
C GLY A 132 3.02 -7.22 -6.12
N LEU A 133 3.59 -7.18 -7.31
CA LEU A 133 4.99 -7.49 -7.60
C LEU A 133 5.69 -6.21 -8.05
N TRP A 134 6.71 -5.80 -7.30
CA TRP A 134 7.68 -4.80 -7.69
C TRP A 134 8.89 -5.49 -8.33
N ARG A 135 9.01 -5.34 -9.65
CA ARG A 135 10.02 -5.96 -10.52
C ARG A 135 11.36 -5.23 -10.47
N ASN A 136 11.81 -4.94 -9.26
CA ASN A 136 13.14 -4.40 -8.98
C ASN A 136 13.77 -5.25 -7.87
N THR A 137 15.06 -5.54 -8.00
CA THR A 137 15.78 -6.33 -7.01
C THR A 137 16.41 -5.49 -5.93
N ALA A 138 16.44 -4.15 -6.05
CA ALA A 138 16.98 -3.28 -5.01
C ALA A 138 16.27 -3.49 -3.65
N ALA A 139 17.01 -3.31 -2.56
CA ALA A 139 16.41 -3.27 -1.22
C ALA A 139 15.45 -2.08 -1.09
N ILE A 140 14.27 -2.27 -0.50
CA ILE A 140 13.31 -1.19 -0.24
C ILE A 140 13.78 -0.39 0.98
N ASN A 141 14.26 0.83 0.76
CA ASN A 141 14.70 1.74 1.82
C ASN A 141 13.77 2.95 1.99
N SER A 142 12.79 3.09 1.11
CA SER A 142 11.79 4.15 1.13
C SER A 142 10.44 3.64 0.64
N ILE A 143 9.37 4.02 1.34
CA ILE A 143 7.99 3.73 0.98
C ILE A 143 7.21 5.04 0.98
N LYS A 144 6.69 5.41 -0.19
CA LYS A 144 5.83 6.56 -0.40
C LYS A 144 4.39 6.11 -0.55
N ILE A 145 3.51 6.75 0.21
CA ILE A 145 2.05 6.62 0.12
C ILE A 145 1.55 7.83 -0.65
N ILE A 146 0.68 7.62 -1.63
CA ILE A 146 0.23 8.65 -2.58
C ILE A 146 -1.28 8.60 -2.71
N GLN A 147 -1.91 9.76 -2.67
CA GLN A 147 -3.24 9.99 -3.21
C GLN A 147 -3.08 10.68 -4.58
N PRO A 148 -3.49 10.06 -5.70
CA PRO A 148 -3.40 10.68 -7.01
C PRO A 148 -4.36 11.88 -7.10
N THR A 149 -3.90 12.94 -7.76
CA THR A 149 -4.75 14.03 -8.23
C THR A 149 -5.26 13.67 -9.63
N TYR A 150 -6.58 13.55 -9.79
CA TYR A 150 -7.22 13.48 -11.09
C TYR A 150 -7.53 14.88 -11.61
#